data_AF-A0A7C5D287-F1
#
_entry.id   AF-A0A7C5D287-F1
#
_cell.length_a   1.000
_cell.length_b   1.000
_cell.length_c   1.000
_cell.angle_alpha   90.00
_cell.angle_beta   90.00
_cell.angle_gamma   90.00
#
_symmetry.space_group_name_H-M   'P 1'
#
loop_
_entity.id
_entity.type
_entity.pdbx_description
1 polymer ?
#
loop_
_entity_poly.entity_id
_entity_poly.type
_entity_poly.pdbx_seq_one_letter_code
_entity_poly.pdbx_strand_id
1 'polypeptide(L)'
;MSLDAKGRASMLAATVLAVMLTVVLGYGSAGIPYLELREWARSEGLNVTWEKKGKVWHITGNRGTMVLKNNSACALFNGVRVWLFYVVQASPSSIKVSDADLEHVIKPLFQAGAPRRVRVVVIDPGHGGRDRGYSCRNISEKSVTLTLANQLRSQLESKGYTVVLTRNSDTGVSLSGRAAKANAVKGDLFVSLHCNATEVSPGSAKGVEVYCLTPVNGRSTNSGRPGSSSAVMDLQQIKESVRLAFLVQSNVVNQVGMQDRGVRFGNFEVLRLVRMPGILIETGFLSNPSERERLLDPSYQARLVMAICDAIHEYARGNTTYNQRGQGSGK
;
A
#
# COMPACT_ATOMS: atom_id res chain seq x y z
N MET A 1 28.72 -44.97 5.40
CA MET A 1 29.53 -43.75 5.67
C MET A 1 28.60 -42.63 6.08
N SER A 2 28.45 -42.42 7.38
CA SER A 2 27.64 -41.35 7.98
C SER A 2 28.56 -40.17 8.24
N LEU A 3 28.29 -39.02 7.62
CA LEU A 3 28.97 -37.78 7.98
C LEU A 3 28.44 -37.31 9.34
N ASP A 4 29.36 -36.96 10.23
CA ASP A 4 29.05 -36.52 11.59
C ASP A 4 28.30 -35.17 11.61
N ALA A 5 27.70 -34.86 12.76
CA ALA A 5 26.94 -33.62 12.97
C ALA A 5 27.78 -32.34 12.83
N LYS A 6 29.12 -32.42 12.92
CA LYS A 6 30.02 -31.27 12.70
C LYS A 6 30.21 -30.99 11.20
N GLY A 7 30.20 -32.01 10.34
CA GLY A 7 30.23 -31.88 8.89
C GLY A 7 28.97 -31.26 8.28
N ARG A 8 27.80 -31.44 8.91
CA ARG A 8 26.56 -30.78 8.49
C ARG A 8 26.47 -29.31 8.93
N ALA A 9 27.03 -28.97 10.09
CA ALA A 9 27.09 -27.59 10.59
C ALA A 9 28.09 -26.73 9.78
N SER A 10 29.22 -27.29 9.34
CA SER A 10 30.18 -26.58 8.49
C SER A 10 29.67 -26.36 7.07
N MET A 11 28.87 -27.27 6.52
CA MET A 11 28.21 -27.08 5.22
C MET A 11 27.05 -26.07 5.28
N LEU A 12 26.27 -26.04 6.36
CA LEU A 12 25.27 -24.97 6.57
C LEU A 12 25.93 -23.60 6.83
N ALA A 13 27.04 -23.54 7.57
CA ALA A 13 27.79 -22.28 7.74
C ALA A 13 28.45 -21.82 6.43
N ALA A 14 28.95 -22.75 5.61
CA ALA A 14 29.54 -22.44 4.29
C ALA A 14 28.49 -22.06 3.23
N THR A 15 27.24 -22.54 3.35
CA THR A 15 26.16 -22.18 2.43
C THR A 15 25.46 -20.87 2.85
N VAL A 16 25.52 -20.50 4.13
CA VAL A 16 25.04 -19.19 4.62
C VAL A 16 26.04 -18.06 4.37
N LEU A 17 27.33 -18.37 4.14
CA LEU A 17 28.36 -17.38 3.83
C LEU A 17 28.57 -17.10 2.33
N ALA A 18 28.01 -17.92 1.43
CA ALA A 18 28.28 -17.86 -0.02
C ALA A 18 27.30 -17.00 -0.85
N VAL A 19 26.35 -16.31 -0.22
CA VAL A 19 25.56 -15.23 -0.87
C VAL A 19 25.52 -13.99 0.04
N MET A 20 26.64 -13.67 0.70
CA MET A 20 26.94 -12.28 1.03
C MET A 20 27.38 -11.62 -0.28
N LEU A 21 26.40 -11.30 -1.11
CA LEU A 21 26.58 -10.36 -2.23
C LEU A 21 27.29 -9.16 -1.62
N THR A 22 28.51 -8.86 -2.06
CA THR A 22 29.22 -7.64 -1.66
C THR A 22 28.45 -6.47 -2.25
N VAL A 23 27.33 -6.12 -1.62
CA VAL A 23 26.53 -4.97 -1.97
C VAL A 23 27.37 -3.77 -1.57
N VAL A 24 28.03 -3.17 -2.55
CA VAL A 24 28.73 -1.92 -2.34
C VAL A 24 27.65 -0.86 -2.12
N LEU A 25 27.41 -0.53 -0.85
CA LEU A 25 26.53 0.55 -0.47
C LEU A 25 27.09 1.87 -1.02
N GLY A 26 26.37 2.47 -1.95
CA GLY A 26 26.59 3.86 -2.35
C GLY A 26 25.69 4.77 -1.52
N TYR A 27 26.19 5.91 -1.08
CA TYR A 27 25.35 6.92 -0.43
C TYR A 27 24.81 7.91 -1.47
N GLY A 28 23.49 8.16 -1.44
CA GLY A 28 22.84 9.21 -2.20
C GLY A 28 23.12 10.61 -1.61
N SER A 29 22.56 11.65 -2.26
CA SER A 29 22.79 13.07 -1.93
C SER A 29 22.38 13.52 -0.52
N ALA A 30 21.79 12.64 0.29
CA ALA A 30 21.38 12.88 1.67
C ALA A 30 21.83 11.78 2.65
N GLY A 31 22.88 11.02 2.31
CA GLY A 31 23.37 9.93 3.17
C GLY A 31 22.44 8.70 3.21
N ILE A 32 21.52 8.59 2.25
CA ILE A 32 20.61 7.46 2.11
C ILE A 32 21.34 6.32 1.39
N PRO A 33 21.29 5.07 1.88
CA PRO A 33 21.90 3.93 1.20
C PRO A 33 21.14 3.59 -0.09
N TYR A 34 21.90 3.45 -1.18
CA TYR A 34 21.45 3.04 -2.50
C TYR A 34 22.19 1.78 -2.94
N LEU A 35 21.45 0.83 -3.51
CA LEU A 35 21.98 -0.42 -4.03
C LEU A 35 21.91 -0.46 -5.55
N GLU A 36 22.84 -1.16 -6.18
CA GLU A 36 22.72 -1.52 -7.60
C GLU A 36 21.54 -2.46 -7.80
N LEU A 37 20.52 -1.98 -8.52
CA LEU A 37 19.27 -2.71 -8.70
C LEU A 37 19.48 -4.05 -9.40
N ARG A 38 20.44 -4.14 -10.33
CA ARG A 38 20.72 -5.40 -11.05
C ARG A 38 21.24 -6.49 -10.11
N GLU A 39 22.05 -6.12 -9.14
CA GLU A 39 22.65 -7.05 -8.18
C GLU A 39 21.59 -7.55 -7.21
N TRP A 40 20.83 -6.61 -6.62
CA TRP A 40 19.70 -6.93 -5.75
C TRP A 40 18.63 -7.76 -6.47
N ALA A 41 18.26 -7.39 -7.70
CA ALA A 41 17.26 -8.12 -8.47
C ALA A 41 17.71 -9.55 -8.73
N ARG A 42 18.99 -9.76 -9.05
CA ARG A 42 19.55 -11.11 -9.21
C ARG A 42 19.43 -11.94 -7.94
N SER A 43 19.72 -11.37 -6.76
CA SER A 43 19.56 -12.10 -5.49
C SER A 43 18.10 -12.44 -5.15
N GLU A 44 17.15 -11.67 -5.68
CA GLU A 44 15.71 -11.91 -5.53
C GLU A 44 15.11 -12.77 -6.66
N GLY A 45 15.94 -13.27 -7.59
CA GLY A 45 15.47 -14.08 -8.73
C GLY A 45 14.68 -13.27 -9.78
N LEU A 46 14.92 -11.97 -9.86
CA LEU A 46 14.26 -11.03 -10.76
C LEU A 46 15.17 -10.65 -11.94
N ASN A 47 14.56 -10.35 -13.08
CA ASN A 47 15.28 -9.90 -14.28
C ASN A 47 15.20 -8.38 -14.43
N VAL A 48 16.30 -7.74 -14.87
CA VAL A 48 16.37 -6.29 -15.10
C VAL A 48 16.72 -6.00 -16.56
N THR A 49 15.79 -5.36 -17.27
CA THR A 49 15.97 -4.88 -18.64
C THR A 49 15.74 -3.38 -18.73
N TRP A 50 15.96 -2.80 -19.91
CA TRP A 50 15.67 -1.39 -20.19
C TRP A 50 14.90 -1.25 -21.48
N GLU A 51 13.95 -0.31 -21.50
CA GLU A 51 13.23 0.10 -22.70
C GLU A 51 13.93 1.27 -23.38
N LYS A 52 14.37 2.25 -22.57
CA LYS A 52 15.18 3.38 -23.02
C LYS A 52 16.41 3.48 -22.12
N LYS A 53 17.58 3.14 -22.67
CA LYS A 53 18.83 3.04 -21.91
C LYS A 53 19.09 4.29 -21.05
N GLY A 54 19.34 4.09 -19.76
CA GLY A 54 19.56 5.15 -18.78
C GLY A 54 18.34 6.02 -18.43
N LYS A 55 17.14 5.71 -18.96
CA LYS A 55 15.92 6.48 -18.71
C LYS A 55 14.76 5.64 -18.18
N VAL A 56 14.51 4.47 -18.77
CA VAL A 56 13.37 3.61 -18.42
C VAL A 56 13.84 2.16 -18.30
N TRP A 57 13.58 1.59 -17.13
CA TRP A 57 14.04 0.28 -16.68
C TRP A 57 12.87 -0.58 -16.25
N HIS A 58 13.00 -1.88 -16.45
CA HIS A 58 11.99 -2.88 -16.10
C HIS A 58 12.60 -3.90 -15.15
N ILE A 59 11.92 -4.16 -14.03
CA ILE A 59 12.17 -5.31 -13.16
C ILE A 59 11.04 -6.30 -13.40
N THR A 60 11.35 -7.54 -13.75
CA THR A 60 10.34 -8.56 -14.06
C THR A 60 10.55 -9.80 -13.22
N GLY A 61 9.45 -10.35 -12.71
CA GLY A 61 9.38 -11.64 -12.03
C GLY A 61 8.08 -12.36 -12.35
N ASN A 62 7.83 -13.49 -11.70
CA ASN A 62 6.63 -14.30 -11.91
C ASN A 62 5.31 -13.58 -11.56
N ARG A 63 5.38 -12.54 -10.72
CA ARG A 63 4.23 -11.73 -10.27
C ARG A 63 4.04 -10.45 -11.09
N GLY A 64 4.87 -10.22 -12.11
CA GLY A 64 4.68 -9.13 -13.05
C GLY A 64 5.91 -8.26 -13.24
N THR A 65 5.67 -7.01 -13.61
CA THR A 65 6.72 -6.09 -14.04
C THR A 65 6.58 -4.74 -13.35
N MET A 66 7.69 -4.23 -12.83
CA MET A 66 7.82 -2.87 -12.33
C MET A 66 8.62 -2.02 -13.32
N VAL A 67 8.05 -0.88 -13.72
CA VAL A 67 8.70 0.14 -14.55
C VAL A 67 9.26 1.23 -13.66
N LEU A 68 10.55 1.48 -13.77
CA LEU A 68 11.31 2.51 -13.06
C LEU A 68 11.85 3.54 -14.04
N LYS A 69 11.77 4.82 -13.68
CA LYS A 69 12.25 5.93 -14.49
C LYS A 69 13.33 6.71 -13.76
N ASN A 70 14.39 7.07 -14.48
CA ASN A 70 15.45 7.90 -13.93
C ASN A 70 14.90 9.23 -13.38
N ASN A 71 15.40 9.67 -12.24
CA ASN A 71 15.00 10.90 -11.56
C ASN A 71 13.50 10.98 -11.25
N SER A 72 12.88 9.82 -11.00
CA SER A 72 11.46 9.70 -10.62
C SER A 72 11.34 8.81 -9.38
N ALA A 73 10.48 9.21 -8.45
CA ALA A 73 10.00 8.34 -7.38
C ALA A 73 8.69 7.63 -7.75
N CYS A 74 8.08 7.94 -8.90
CA CYS A 74 6.89 7.25 -9.38
C CYS A 74 7.30 6.03 -10.24
N ALA A 75 6.92 4.85 -9.78
CA ALA A 75 7.05 3.57 -10.48
C ALA A 75 5.66 3.07 -10.94
N LEU A 76 5.65 2.13 -11.89
CA LEU A 76 4.43 1.41 -12.28
C LEU A 76 4.63 -0.09 -12.05
N PHE A 77 3.85 -0.71 -11.17
CA PHE A 77 3.83 -2.16 -11.02
C PHE A 77 2.55 -2.70 -11.66
N ASN A 78 2.68 -3.52 -12.70
CA ASN A 78 1.55 -4.03 -13.50
C ASN A 78 0.59 -2.92 -13.97
N GLY A 79 1.15 -1.77 -14.38
CA GLY A 79 0.39 -0.61 -14.86
C GLY A 79 -0.19 0.29 -13.76
N VAL A 80 -0.09 -0.09 -12.48
CA VAL A 80 -0.60 0.69 -11.35
C VAL A 80 0.55 1.45 -10.68
N ARG A 81 0.30 2.72 -10.33
CA ARG A 81 1.29 3.60 -9.72
C ARG A 81 1.65 3.15 -8.31
N VAL A 82 2.95 3.14 -8.06
CA VAL A 82 3.54 2.94 -6.73
C VAL A 82 4.59 4.03 -6.54
N TRP A 83 4.44 4.84 -5.50
CA TRP A 83 5.42 5.84 -5.15
C TRP A 83 6.52 5.23 -4.29
N LEU A 84 7.76 5.58 -4.58
CA LEU A 84 8.93 5.28 -3.79
C LEU A 84 9.18 6.41 -2.79
N PHE A 85 9.89 6.12 -1.70
CA PHE A 85 10.40 7.12 -0.76
C PHE A 85 11.39 8.05 -1.44
N TYR A 86 12.23 7.51 -2.32
CA TYR A 86 13.30 8.24 -2.98
C TYR A 86 13.28 8.10 -4.49
N VAL A 87 13.92 9.05 -5.17
CA VAL A 87 14.03 9.01 -6.63
C VAL A 87 15.02 7.92 -7.06
N VAL A 88 14.67 7.21 -8.14
CA VAL A 88 15.59 6.29 -8.81
C VAL A 88 16.73 7.07 -9.44
N GLN A 89 17.96 6.57 -9.27
CA GLN A 89 19.16 7.16 -9.85
C GLN A 89 19.69 6.23 -10.93
N ALA A 90 19.65 6.65 -12.20
CA ALA A 90 20.12 5.83 -13.30
C ALA A 90 21.05 6.57 -14.26
N SER A 91 21.98 5.82 -14.83
CA SER A 91 22.85 6.19 -15.94
C SER A 91 22.72 5.15 -17.06
N PRO A 92 23.36 5.31 -18.22
CA PRO A 92 23.34 4.28 -19.26
C PRO A 92 23.88 2.91 -18.83
N SER A 93 24.71 2.83 -17.79
CA SER A 93 25.37 1.60 -17.32
C SER A 93 24.88 1.11 -15.95
N SER A 94 24.27 1.98 -15.13
CA SER A 94 23.90 1.69 -13.74
C SER A 94 22.48 2.15 -13.45
N ILE A 95 21.80 1.44 -12.55
CA ILE A 95 20.53 1.87 -11.96
C ILE A 95 20.56 1.53 -10.48
N LYS A 96 20.40 2.56 -9.66
CA LYS A 96 20.38 2.46 -8.22
C LYS A 96 19.03 2.86 -7.66
N VAL A 97 18.59 2.11 -6.65
CA VAL A 97 17.37 2.36 -5.89
C VAL A 97 17.75 2.36 -4.41
N SER A 98 17.03 3.14 -3.60
CA SER A 98 17.32 3.17 -2.17
C SER A 98 17.07 1.79 -1.56
N ASP A 99 17.88 1.40 -0.58
CA ASP A 99 17.72 0.13 0.15
C ASP A 99 16.32 0.03 0.79
N ALA A 100 15.83 1.13 1.37
CA ALA A 100 14.50 1.21 1.97
C ALA A 100 13.38 0.96 0.94
N ASP A 101 13.51 1.49 -0.28
CA ASP A 101 12.54 1.25 -1.36
C ASP A 101 12.58 -0.20 -1.83
N LEU A 102 13.78 -0.76 -1.98
CA LEU A 102 13.95 -2.16 -2.36
C LEU A 102 13.28 -3.08 -1.34
N GLU A 103 13.57 -2.89 -0.05
CA GLU A 103 13.09 -3.77 1.01
C GLU A 103 11.62 -3.58 1.37
N HIS A 104 11.13 -2.34 1.45
CA HIS A 104 9.79 -2.06 1.99
C HIS A 104 8.73 -1.82 0.92
N VAL A 105 9.13 -1.53 -0.32
CA VAL A 105 8.17 -1.20 -1.40
C VAL A 105 8.24 -2.22 -2.53
N ILE A 106 9.42 -2.47 -3.09
CA ILE A 106 9.57 -3.29 -4.30
C ILE A 106 9.46 -4.79 -3.95
N LYS A 107 10.25 -5.27 -2.99
CA LYS A 107 10.27 -6.68 -2.55
C LYS A 107 8.88 -7.25 -2.24
N PRO A 108 8.03 -6.62 -1.40
CA PRO A 108 6.72 -7.19 -1.07
C PRO A 108 5.74 -7.30 -2.26
N LEU A 109 6.00 -6.60 -3.37
CA LEU A 109 5.19 -6.72 -4.59
C LEU A 109 5.59 -7.93 -5.45
N PHE A 110 6.86 -8.33 -5.38
CA PHE A 110 7.40 -9.48 -6.10
C PHE A 110 7.45 -10.77 -5.28
N GLN A 111 7.24 -10.70 -3.96
CA GLN A 111 7.22 -11.87 -3.08
C GLN A 111 5.79 -12.20 -2.64
N ALA A 112 5.42 -13.47 -2.66
CA ALA A 112 4.21 -13.92 -1.98
C ALA A 112 4.34 -13.56 -0.50
N GLY A 113 3.35 -12.86 0.08
CA GLY A 113 3.21 -12.97 1.52
C GLY A 113 2.81 -14.41 1.86
N ALA A 114 3.27 -14.92 3.00
CA ALA A 114 2.72 -16.15 3.55
C ALA A 114 1.18 -15.99 3.67
N PRO A 115 0.37 -17.00 3.33
CA PRO A 115 -1.08 -16.92 3.53
C PRO A 115 -1.38 -16.51 4.97
N ARG A 116 -1.98 -15.33 5.16
CA ARG A 116 -2.38 -14.85 6.48
C ARG A 116 -3.83 -15.19 6.68
N ARG A 117 -4.13 -15.82 7.80
CA ARG A 117 -5.52 -16.09 8.19
C ARG A 117 -6.17 -14.78 8.66
N VAL A 118 -6.59 -13.94 7.72
CA VAL A 118 -7.36 -12.73 8.01
C VAL A 118 -8.76 -13.15 8.44
N ARG A 119 -9.13 -12.84 9.69
CA ARG A 119 -10.47 -13.08 10.25
C ARG A 119 -11.14 -11.78 10.66
N VAL A 120 -10.41 -10.89 11.32
CA VAL A 120 -10.93 -9.64 11.87
C VAL A 120 -10.43 -8.46 11.04
N VAL A 121 -11.34 -7.80 10.33
CA VAL A 121 -11.05 -6.56 9.58
C VAL A 121 -11.61 -5.38 10.37
N VAL A 122 -10.74 -4.46 10.76
CA VAL A 122 -11.14 -3.22 11.43
C VAL A 122 -11.30 -2.14 10.38
N ILE A 123 -12.51 -1.57 10.27
CA ILE A 123 -12.81 -0.47 9.36
C ILE A 123 -12.92 0.82 10.18
N ASP A 124 -12.20 1.84 9.76
CA ASP A 124 -12.19 3.15 10.37
C ASP A 124 -12.83 4.19 9.44
N PRO A 125 -14.11 4.52 9.61
CA PRO A 125 -14.70 5.65 8.89
C PRO A 125 -14.12 6.95 9.45
N GLY A 126 -13.35 7.67 8.63
CA GLY A 126 -12.70 8.92 8.98
C GLY A 126 -13.65 9.96 9.60
N HIS A 127 -13.11 10.86 10.42
CA HIS A 127 -13.88 11.94 11.07
C HIS A 127 -15.04 11.45 11.96
N GLY A 128 -16.01 12.29 12.28
CA GLY A 128 -17.20 11.95 13.08
C GLY A 128 -17.49 12.96 14.20
N GLY A 129 -18.77 13.11 14.54
CA GLY A 129 -19.22 14.07 15.55
C GLY A 129 -18.92 15.50 15.11
N ARG A 130 -18.18 16.26 15.92
CA ARG A 130 -17.79 17.64 15.62
C ARG A 130 -16.81 17.76 14.45
N ASP A 131 -15.96 16.76 14.26
CA ASP A 131 -15.07 16.71 13.11
C ASP A 131 -15.86 16.25 11.88
N ARG A 132 -16.08 17.16 10.94
CA ARG A 132 -16.86 16.90 9.73
C ARG A 132 -16.02 16.35 8.58
N GLY A 133 -14.68 16.44 8.68
CA GLY A 133 -13.79 16.38 7.53
C GLY A 133 -14.13 17.46 6.49
N TYR A 134 -13.73 17.25 5.24
CA TYR A 134 -14.10 18.19 4.18
C TYR A 134 -15.62 18.32 4.07
N SER A 135 -16.12 19.56 4.00
CA SER A 135 -17.53 19.85 3.90
C SER A 135 -17.80 20.88 2.80
N CYS A 136 -18.84 20.64 2.01
CA CYS A 136 -19.32 21.58 1.00
C CYS A 136 -20.84 21.44 0.88
N ARG A 137 -21.57 22.55 1.00
CA ARG A 137 -23.04 22.55 1.07
C ARG A 137 -23.51 21.63 2.21
N ASN A 138 -24.44 20.71 1.94
CA ASN A 138 -24.97 19.74 2.91
C ASN A 138 -24.17 18.42 2.97
N ILE A 139 -23.02 18.36 2.30
CA ILE A 139 -22.19 17.15 2.22
C ILE A 139 -21.02 17.30 3.19
N SER A 140 -20.74 16.25 3.95
CA SER A 140 -19.57 16.14 4.80
C SER A 140 -18.90 14.79 4.62
N GLU A 141 -17.57 14.79 4.61
CA GLU A 141 -16.74 13.59 4.50
C GLU A 141 -17.09 12.53 5.55
N LYS A 142 -17.36 12.94 6.79
CA LYS A 142 -17.78 12.02 7.86
C LYS A 142 -19.03 11.18 7.51
N SER A 143 -19.92 11.71 6.68
CA SER A 143 -21.15 11.03 6.28
C SER A 143 -20.86 10.05 5.14
N VAL A 144 -20.07 10.47 4.15
CA VAL A 144 -19.66 9.62 3.02
C VAL A 144 -18.84 8.43 3.52
N THR A 145 -17.85 8.68 4.37
CA THR A 145 -17.00 7.62 4.96
C THR A 145 -17.81 6.63 5.80
N LEU A 146 -18.79 7.09 6.59
CA LEU A 146 -19.66 6.19 7.35
C LEU A 146 -20.54 5.33 6.44
N THR A 147 -21.09 5.89 5.36
CA THR A 147 -21.88 5.14 4.38
C THR A 147 -21.04 4.07 3.71
N LEU A 148 -19.86 4.42 3.19
CA LEU A 148 -18.93 3.48 2.56
C LEU A 148 -18.49 2.38 3.53
N ALA A 149 -18.20 2.73 4.78
CA ALA A 149 -17.77 1.78 5.80
C ALA A 149 -18.86 0.76 6.16
N ASN A 150 -20.12 1.20 6.25
CA ASN A 150 -21.24 0.30 6.49
C ASN A 150 -21.47 -0.66 5.32
N GLN A 151 -21.39 -0.17 4.08
CA GLN A 151 -21.48 -1.02 2.89
C GLN A 151 -20.33 -2.03 2.84
N LEU A 152 -19.09 -1.59 3.11
CA LEU A 152 -17.91 -2.45 3.13
C LEU A 152 -17.99 -3.52 4.22
N ARG A 153 -18.50 -3.16 5.41
CA ARG A 153 -18.80 -4.11 6.47
C ARG A 153 -19.72 -5.22 5.97
N SER A 154 -20.88 -4.88 5.41
CA SER A 154 -21.84 -5.88 4.93
C SER A 154 -21.24 -6.81 3.87
N GLN A 155 -20.43 -6.25 2.96
CA GLN A 155 -19.76 -7.03 1.90
C GLN A 155 -18.65 -7.95 2.42
N LEU A 156 -17.94 -7.55 3.48
CA LEU A 156 -16.91 -8.40 4.10
C LEU A 156 -17.55 -9.46 4.99
N GLU A 157 -18.58 -9.12 5.76
CA GLU A 157 -19.32 -10.08 6.58
C GLU A 157 -19.94 -11.19 5.72
N SER A 158 -20.46 -10.86 4.53
CA SER A 158 -20.99 -11.86 3.59
C SER A 158 -19.92 -12.81 3.03
N LYS A 159 -18.64 -12.41 3.05
CA LYS A 159 -17.48 -13.26 2.70
C LYS A 159 -16.88 -13.98 3.92
N GLY A 160 -17.51 -13.89 5.09
CA GLY A 160 -17.13 -14.64 6.30
C GLY A 160 -16.11 -13.94 7.21
N TYR A 161 -15.83 -12.65 7.00
CA TYR A 161 -14.98 -11.88 7.91
C TYR A 161 -15.77 -11.40 9.12
N THR A 162 -15.11 -11.34 10.28
CA THR A 162 -15.56 -10.52 11.40
C THR A 162 -15.15 -9.08 11.14
N VAL A 163 -16.10 -8.15 11.17
CA VAL A 163 -15.82 -6.73 10.90
C VAL A 163 -16.08 -5.89 12.14
N VAL A 164 -15.12 -5.05 12.49
CA VAL A 164 -15.24 -4.09 13.60
C VAL A 164 -15.11 -2.68 13.06
N LEU A 165 -16.15 -1.87 13.24
CA LEU A 165 -16.10 -0.44 12.91
C LEU A 165 -15.55 0.35 14.09
N THR A 166 -14.64 1.31 13.88
CA THR A 166 -14.18 2.22 14.95
C THR A 166 -15.34 3.09 15.46
N ARG A 167 -16.22 3.53 14.56
CA ARG A 167 -17.53 4.14 14.82
C ARG A 167 -18.60 3.58 13.87
N ASN A 168 -19.82 3.38 14.35
CA ASN A 168 -20.97 2.91 13.55
C ASN A 168 -22.11 3.96 13.48
N SER A 169 -21.86 5.16 13.98
CA SER A 169 -22.78 6.30 14.02
C SER A 169 -21.98 7.60 13.81
N ASP A 170 -22.66 8.75 13.82
CA ASP A 170 -22.02 10.07 13.77
C ASP A 170 -21.43 10.47 15.13
N THR A 171 -20.45 9.69 15.58
CA THR A 171 -19.73 9.91 16.84
C THR A 171 -18.26 10.21 16.57
N GLY A 172 -17.70 11.16 17.31
CA GLY A 172 -16.29 11.49 17.22
C GLY A 172 -15.45 10.44 17.98
N VAL A 173 -14.40 9.94 17.34
CA VAL A 173 -13.39 9.06 17.95
C VAL A 173 -12.02 9.66 17.70
N SER A 174 -11.20 9.81 18.75
CA SER A 174 -9.82 10.29 18.60
C SER A 174 -8.98 9.31 17.77
N LEU A 175 -7.91 9.80 17.13
CA LEU A 175 -7.00 8.95 16.35
C LEU A 175 -6.40 7.83 17.20
N SER A 176 -5.99 8.15 18.44
CA SER A 176 -5.54 7.16 19.42
C SER A 176 -6.64 6.17 19.84
N GLY A 177 -7.89 6.62 19.99
CA GLY A 177 -9.04 5.77 20.32
C GLY A 177 -9.38 4.77 19.21
N ARG A 178 -9.27 5.19 17.95
CA ARG A 178 -9.45 4.33 16.76
C ARG A 178 -8.42 3.20 16.77
N ALA A 179 -7.14 3.55 16.96
CA ALA A 179 -6.06 2.58 17.03
C ALA A 179 -6.17 1.68 18.27
N ALA A 180 -6.50 2.23 19.44
CA ALA A 180 -6.69 1.46 20.67
C ALA A 180 -7.79 0.40 20.49
N LYS A 181 -8.91 0.77 19.86
CA LYS A 181 -9.99 -0.18 19.54
C LYS A 181 -9.52 -1.27 18.58
N ALA A 182 -8.83 -0.92 17.50
CA ALA A 182 -8.28 -1.88 16.55
C ALA A 182 -7.32 -2.89 17.21
N ASN A 183 -6.45 -2.38 18.08
CA ASN A 183 -5.48 -3.18 18.83
C ASN A 183 -6.16 -4.08 19.87
N ALA A 184 -7.16 -3.57 20.59
CA ALA A 184 -7.89 -4.31 21.61
C ALA A 184 -8.62 -5.53 21.04
N VAL A 185 -9.22 -5.40 19.85
CA VAL A 185 -9.89 -6.51 19.15
C VAL A 185 -8.92 -7.43 18.42
N LYS A 186 -7.61 -7.17 18.48
CA LYS A 186 -6.57 -7.91 17.77
C LYS A 186 -6.89 -8.05 16.27
N GLY A 187 -7.25 -6.93 15.64
CA GLY A 187 -7.56 -6.89 14.21
C GLY A 187 -6.41 -7.46 13.38
N ASP A 188 -6.74 -8.25 12.35
CA ASP A 188 -5.77 -8.76 11.39
C ASP A 188 -5.42 -7.71 10.33
N LEU A 189 -6.37 -6.81 10.02
CA LEU A 189 -6.22 -5.69 9.10
C LEU A 189 -6.89 -4.43 9.65
N PHE A 190 -6.34 -3.28 9.28
CA PHE A 190 -6.92 -1.97 9.55
C PHE A 190 -7.11 -1.17 8.25
N VAL A 191 -8.34 -0.72 7.98
CA VAL A 191 -8.70 0.02 6.76
C VAL A 191 -9.39 1.33 7.14
N SER A 192 -8.67 2.44 7.00
CA SER A 192 -9.22 3.79 7.19
C SER A 192 -9.81 4.30 5.89
N LEU A 193 -11.07 4.75 5.91
CA LEU A 193 -11.76 5.32 4.76
C LEU A 193 -11.87 6.83 4.91
N HIS A 194 -11.38 7.55 3.89
CA HIS A 194 -11.40 9.00 3.78
C HIS A 194 -11.82 9.44 2.38
N CYS A 195 -12.15 10.72 2.23
CA CYS A 195 -12.30 11.33 0.92
C CYS A 195 -11.46 12.60 0.86
N ASN A 196 -10.57 12.66 -0.12
CA ASN A 196 -9.59 13.71 -0.22
C ASN A 196 -10.25 15.06 -0.51
N ALA A 197 -9.51 16.13 -0.26
CA ALA A 197 -9.88 17.46 -0.67
C ALA A 197 -8.64 18.32 -0.87
N THR A 198 -8.78 19.34 -1.71
CA THR A 198 -7.76 20.36 -1.91
C THR A 198 -8.42 21.72 -2.05
N GLU A 199 -7.81 22.70 -1.40
CA GLU A 199 -8.10 24.13 -1.58
C GLU A 199 -7.34 24.70 -2.78
N VAL A 200 -6.23 24.07 -3.17
CA VAL A 200 -5.44 24.42 -4.35
C VAL A 200 -6.07 23.71 -5.55
N SER A 201 -6.64 24.50 -6.48
CA SER A 201 -7.36 24.04 -7.68
C SER A 201 -8.53 23.08 -7.37
N PRO A 202 -9.53 23.53 -6.59
CA PRO A 202 -10.76 22.75 -6.38
C PRO A 202 -11.41 22.46 -7.73
N GLY A 203 -11.75 21.20 -7.99
CA GLY A 203 -12.29 20.75 -9.29
C GLY A 203 -11.28 20.13 -10.25
N SER A 204 -9.96 20.27 -10.04
CA SER A 204 -8.94 19.66 -10.91
C SER A 204 -8.37 18.35 -10.35
N ALA A 205 -8.09 18.31 -9.04
CA ALA A 205 -7.62 17.10 -8.39
C ALA A 205 -8.73 16.03 -8.36
N LYS A 206 -8.40 14.79 -8.72
CA LYS A 206 -9.31 13.64 -8.76
C LYS A 206 -8.52 12.34 -8.71
N GLY A 207 -9.23 11.24 -8.42
CA GLY A 207 -8.69 9.89 -8.40
C GLY A 207 -8.44 9.33 -7.00
N VAL A 208 -8.14 8.03 -6.97
CA VAL A 208 -7.91 7.26 -5.74
C VAL A 208 -6.43 7.16 -5.41
N GLU A 209 -6.10 7.30 -4.14
CA GLU A 209 -4.77 6.96 -3.57
C GLU A 209 -4.94 6.17 -2.28
N VAL A 210 -4.04 5.20 -2.09
CA VAL A 210 -4.01 4.38 -0.86
C VAL A 210 -2.70 4.60 -0.15
N TYR A 211 -2.78 5.07 1.09
CA TYR A 211 -1.65 5.40 1.92
C TYR A 211 -1.26 4.24 2.85
N CYS A 212 0.05 3.99 2.90
CA CYS A 212 0.74 3.25 3.94
C CYS A 212 1.44 4.22 4.89
N LEU A 213 1.84 3.71 6.07
CA LEU A 213 2.68 4.48 6.98
C LEU A 213 4.06 4.73 6.38
N THR A 214 4.53 5.98 6.43
CA THR A 214 5.93 6.30 6.12
C THR A 214 6.86 5.74 7.21
N PRO A 215 7.87 4.91 6.89
CA PRO A 215 8.86 4.48 7.87
C PRO A 215 9.70 5.66 8.38
N VAL A 216 10.36 5.51 9.54
CA VAL A 216 11.15 6.60 10.18
C VAL A 216 12.16 7.22 9.22
N ASN A 217 12.84 6.38 8.44
CA ASN A 217 13.83 6.81 7.47
C ASN A 217 13.26 6.93 6.05
N GLY A 218 11.93 6.92 5.89
CA GLY A 218 11.27 7.11 4.60
C GLY A 218 10.80 8.56 4.44
N ARG A 219 10.73 9.01 3.19
CA ARG A 219 10.14 10.31 2.86
C ARG A 219 8.67 10.16 2.54
N SER A 220 7.81 10.89 3.24
CA SER A 220 6.36 10.86 3.00
C SER A 220 6.05 11.45 1.62
N THR A 221 5.24 10.75 0.84
CA THR A 221 4.88 11.16 -0.53
C THR A 221 3.82 12.27 -0.58
N ASN A 222 3.13 12.56 0.53
CA ASN A 222 2.15 13.65 0.62
C ASN A 222 2.76 14.97 1.12
N SER A 223 3.68 14.90 2.08
CA SER A 223 4.24 16.09 2.76
C SER A 223 5.72 16.33 2.46
N GLY A 224 6.41 15.35 1.87
CA GLY A 224 7.86 15.38 1.69
C GLY A 224 8.66 15.29 2.99
N ARG A 225 8.00 15.21 4.16
CA ARG A 225 8.61 15.12 5.49
C ARG A 225 8.99 13.67 5.82
N PRO A 226 10.05 13.45 6.61
CA PRO A 226 10.39 12.11 7.07
C PRO A 226 9.26 11.50 7.91
N GLY A 227 9.18 10.17 7.94
CA GLY A 227 8.34 9.47 8.91
C GLY A 227 8.78 9.78 10.34
N SER A 228 7.84 9.70 11.28
CA SER A 228 8.18 9.80 12.71
C SER A 228 8.38 8.40 13.29
N SER A 229 9.27 8.29 14.26
CA SER A 229 9.41 7.10 15.10
C SER A 229 8.07 6.77 15.75
N SER A 230 7.56 5.56 15.50
CA SER A 230 6.52 4.95 16.32
C SER A 230 7.18 3.89 17.19
N ALA A 231 6.78 3.80 18.46
CA ALA A 231 7.23 2.76 19.39
C ALA A 231 6.85 1.33 18.93
N VAL A 232 6.07 1.18 17.85
CA VAL A 232 5.51 -0.09 17.37
C VAL A 232 5.78 -0.33 15.88
N MET A 233 6.76 0.33 15.26
CA MET A 233 7.01 0.16 13.83
C MET A 233 7.62 -1.22 13.53
N ASP A 234 6.77 -2.17 13.16
CA ASP A 234 7.18 -3.46 12.61
C ASP A 234 7.42 -3.33 11.09
N LEU A 235 8.64 -3.58 10.63
CA LEU A 235 8.97 -3.52 9.21
C LEU A 235 8.17 -4.55 8.39
N GLN A 236 7.77 -5.68 8.99
CA GLN A 236 6.90 -6.64 8.34
C GLN A 236 5.48 -6.08 8.16
N GLN A 237 4.99 -5.30 9.12
CA GLN A 237 3.71 -4.62 9.01
C GLN A 237 3.68 -3.65 7.82
N ILE A 238 4.76 -2.89 7.59
CA ILE A 238 4.87 -1.97 6.45
C ILE A 238 4.83 -2.74 5.12
N LYS A 239 5.62 -3.82 5.00
CA LYS A 239 5.64 -4.66 3.79
C LYS A 239 4.25 -5.18 3.44
N GLU A 240 3.49 -5.57 4.44
CA GLU A 240 2.14 -6.12 4.29
C GLU A 240 1.08 -5.04 4.02
N SER A 241 1.23 -3.86 4.62
CA SER A 241 0.45 -2.66 4.25
C SER A 241 0.66 -2.30 2.79
N VAL A 242 1.90 -2.33 2.27
CA VAL A 242 2.18 -2.04 0.85
C VAL A 242 1.49 -3.03 -0.07
N ARG A 243 1.56 -4.32 0.25
CA ARG A 243 0.87 -5.36 -0.53
C ARG A 243 -0.65 -5.19 -0.51
N LEU A 244 -1.25 -4.93 0.66
CA LEU A 244 -2.68 -4.64 0.77
C LEU A 244 -3.06 -3.37 0.00
N ALA A 245 -2.30 -2.29 0.15
CA ALA A 245 -2.55 -1.03 -0.53
C ALA A 245 -2.47 -1.17 -2.04
N PHE A 246 -1.50 -1.94 -2.55
CA PHE A 246 -1.39 -2.22 -3.98
C PHE A 246 -2.60 -2.98 -4.51
N LEU A 247 -3.06 -4.02 -3.81
CA LEU A 247 -4.25 -4.76 -4.22
C LEU A 247 -5.49 -3.86 -4.25
N VAL A 248 -5.68 -3.02 -3.22
CA VAL A 248 -6.80 -2.07 -3.17
C VAL A 248 -6.71 -1.06 -4.31
N GLN A 249 -5.56 -0.42 -4.49
CA GLN A 249 -5.33 0.54 -5.57
C GLN A 249 -5.58 -0.11 -6.93
N SER A 250 -5.04 -1.31 -7.17
CA SER A 250 -5.16 -2.04 -8.42
C SER A 250 -6.61 -2.44 -8.72
N ASN A 251 -7.33 -2.99 -7.74
CA ASN A 251 -8.73 -3.37 -7.92
C ASN A 251 -9.60 -2.14 -8.19
N VAL A 252 -9.44 -1.05 -7.44
CA VAL A 252 -10.25 0.15 -7.65
C VAL A 252 -9.97 0.78 -9.02
N VAL A 253 -8.70 0.90 -9.42
CA VAL A 253 -8.33 1.43 -10.75
C VAL A 253 -8.91 0.57 -11.87
N ASN A 254 -8.75 -0.76 -11.80
CA ASN A 254 -9.13 -1.65 -12.89
C ASN A 254 -10.64 -1.97 -12.94
N GLN A 255 -11.33 -2.07 -11.79
CA GLN A 255 -12.76 -2.40 -11.75
C GLN A 255 -13.66 -1.17 -11.84
N VAL A 256 -13.24 -0.04 -11.27
CA VAL A 256 -14.07 1.18 -11.17
C VAL A 256 -13.67 2.21 -12.24
N GLY A 257 -12.45 2.13 -12.78
CA GLY A 257 -11.93 3.09 -13.76
C GLY A 257 -11.56 4.44 -13.15
N MET A 258 -11.17 4.46 -11.87
CA MET A 258 -10.73 5.68 -11.20
C MET A 258 -9.36 6.13 -11.70
N GLN A 259 -9.12 7.44 -11.69
CA GLN A 259 -7.79 7.97 -11.98
C GLN A 259 -6.80 7.46 -10.92
N ASP A 260 -5.74 6.82 -11.41
CA ASP A 260 -4.70 6.24 -10.57
C ASP A 260 -3.74 7.33 -10.02
N ARG A 261 -3.75 7.51 -8.69
CA ARG A 261 -2.79 8.34 -7.97
C ARG A 261 -1.74 7.52 -7.21
N GLY A 262 -1.95 6.21 -7.13
CA GLY A 262 -1.01 5.21 -6.69
C GLY A 262 -1.05 4.85 -5.21
N VAL A 263 -0.25 3.85 -4.88
CA VAL A 263 0.14 3.55 -3.50
C VAL A 263 1.10 4.62 -3.02
N ARG A 264 0.80 5.20 -1.85
CA ARG A 264 1.47 6.36 -1.28
C ARG A 264 1.90 6.10 0.16
N PHE A 265 2.73 6.99 0.67
CA PHE A 265 3.23 6.96 2.04
C PHE A 265 2.94 8.28 2.75
N GLY A 266 2.41 8.20 3.97
CA GLY A 266 2.11 9.34 4.83
C GLY A 266 2.30 9.03 6.31
N ASN A 267 2.61 10.05 7.09
CA ASN A 267 2.87 9.95 8.54
C ASN A 267 1.58 10.12 9.36
N PHE A 268 0.53 9.34 9.03
CA PHE A 268 -0.78 9.42 9.67
C PHE A 268 -0.76 8.82 11.07
N GLU A 269 -1.24 9.55 12.07
CA GLU A 269 -1.22 9.11 13.46
C GLU A 269 -1.97 7.79 13.68
N VAL A 270 -3.15 7.63 13.06
CA VAL A 270 -3.92 6.39 13.18
C VAL A 270 -3.13 5.17 12.69
N LEU A 271 -2.39 5.31 11.58
CA LEU A 271 -1.55 4.24 11.04
C LEU A 271 -0.29 4.00 11.88
N ARG A 272 0.25 5.02 12.58
CA ARG A 272 1.39 4.85 13.49
C ARG A 272 1.06 3.99 14.71
N LEU A 273 -0.19 3.99 15.15
CA LEU A 273 -0.60 3.45 16.45
C LEU A 273 -1.23 2.04 16.35
N VAL A 274 -1.63 1.61 15.16
CA VAL A 274 -2.17 0.26 14.93
C VAL A 274 -1.05 -0.79 14.87
N ARG A 275 -1.34 -2.00 15.36
CA ARG A 275 -0.37 -3.11 15.48
C ARG A 275 -0.56 -4.22 14.44
N MET A 276 -1.32 -3.92 13.39
CA MET A 276 -1.62 -4.82 12.27
C MET A 276 -1.44 -4.06 10.95
N PRO A 277 -1.28 -4.75 9.80
CA PRO A 277 -1.22 -4.08 8.50
C PRO A 277 -2.39 -3.10 8.34
N GLY A 278 -2.04 -1.84 8.17
CA GLY A 278 -2.96 -0.71 8.15
C GLY A 278 -2.80 0.12 6.88
N ILE A 279 -3.93 0.49 6.26
CA ILE A 279 -3.98 1.39 5.11
C ILE A 279 -5.00 2.51 5.34
N LEU A 280 -4.79 3.63 4.67
CA LEU A 280 -5.77 4.72 4.57
C LEU A 280 -6.11 4.94 3.10
N ILE A 281 -7.39 4.84 2.76
CA ILE A 281 -7.90 4.97 1.39
C ILE A 281 -8.52 6.34 1.26
N GLU A 282 -7.98 7.16 0.35
CA GLU A 282 -8.63 8.35 -0.15
C GLU A 282 -9.48 7.96 -1.36
N THR A 283 -10.79 7.80 -1.16
CA THR A 283 -11.69 7.19 -2.16
C THR A 283 -12.03 8.08 -3.35
N GLY A 284 -11.46 9.28 -3.42
CA GLY A 284 -11.75 10.32 -4.41
C GLY A 284 -11.77 11.71 -3.76
N PHE A 285 -11.90 12.76 -4.57
CA PHE A 285 -11.82 14.15 -4.08
C PHE A 285 -13.20 14.80 -3.91
N LEU A 286 -13.65 15.05 -2.67
CA LEU A 286 -14.92 15.75 -2.42
C LEU A 286 -14.89 17.23 -2.86
N SER A 287 -13.71 17.85 -2.93
CA SER A 287 -13.58 19.20 -3.48
C SER A 287 -13.78 19.24 -5.00
N ASN A 288 -13.74 18.09 -5.69
CA ASN A 288 -14.02 17.98 -7.11
C ASN A 288 -15.52 17.70 -7.36
N PRO A 289 -16.25 18.56 -8.08
CA PRO A 289 -17.69 18.37 -8.30
C PRO A 289 -18.07 17.03 -8.94
N SER A 290 -17.33 16.58 -9.95
CA SER A 290 -17.62 15.32 -10.64
C SER A 290 -17.32 14.09 -9.79
N GLU A 291 -16.26 14.12 -8.98
CA GLU A 291 -15.97 13.03 -8.03
C GLU A 291 -16.96 13.04 -6.86
N ARG A 292 -17.35 14.22 -6.38
CA ARG A 292 -18.35 14.36 -5.33
C ARG A 292 -19.70 13.79 -5.74
N GLU A 293 -20.16 14.06 -6.96
CA GLU A 293 -21.40 13.47 -7.49
C GLU A 293 -21.31 11.94 -7.52
N ARG A 294 -20.21 11.38 -8.01
CA ARG A 294 -19.96 9.94 -8.01
C ARG A 294 -19.92 9.36 -6.59
N LEU A 295 -19.22 10.00 -5.65
CA LEU A 295 -19.11 9.56 -4.26
C LEU A 295 -20.44 9.59 -3.51
N LEU A 296 -21.46 10.28 -4.02
CA LEU A 296 -22.83 10.25 -3.48
C LEU A 296 -23.75 9.29 -4.23
N ASP A 297 -23.37 8.84 -5.42
CA ASP A 297 -24.15 7.92 -6.22
C ASP A 297 -24.10 6.49 -5.63
N PRO A 298 -25.24 5.88 -5.27
CA PRO A 298 -25.26 4.55 -4.65
C PRO A 298 -24.65 3.45 -5.51
N SER A 299 -24.80 3.52 -6.85
CA SER A 299 -24.27 2.51 -7.76
C SER A 299 -22.74 2.59 -7.84
N TYR A 300 -22.19 3.80 -7.83
CA TYR A 300 -20.76 4.04 -7.78
C TYR A 300 -20.17 3.60 -6.44
N GLN A 301 -20.81 3.93 -5.32
CA GLN A 301 -20.40 3.47 -3.99
C GLN A 301 -20.36 1.95 -3.93
N ALA A 302 -21.38 1.25 -4.44
CA ALA A 302 -21.43 -0.20 -4.47
C ALA A 302 -20.26 -0.82 -5.26
N ARG A 303 -19.93 -0.29 -6.44
CA ARG A 303 -18.78 -0.75 -7.24
C ARG A 303 -17.45 -0.49 -6.54
N LEU A 304 -17.28 0.69 -5.97
CA LEU A 304 -16.08 1.06 -5.21
C LEU A 304 -15.88 0.12 -4.01
N VAL A 305 -16.93 -0.09 -3.23
CA VAL A 305 -16.91 -0.96 -2.05
C VAL A 305 -16.62 -2.41 -2.44
N MET A 306 -17.22 -2.90 -3.54
CA MET A 306 -16.97 -4.26 -4.04
C MET A 306 -15.50 -4.43 -4.44
N ALA A 307 -14.91 -3.46 -5.15
CA ALA A 307 -13.50 -3.50 -5.52
C ALA A 307 -12.56 -3.52 -4.30
N ILE A 308 -12.88 -2.76 -3.24
CA ILE A 308 -12.12 -2.78 -1.98
C ILE A 308 -12.28 -4.14 -1.27
N CYS A 309 -13.51 -4.69 -1.23
CA CYS A 309 -13.81 -5.98 -0.62
C CYS A 309 -13.05 -7.13 -1.32
N ASP A 310 -13.06 -7.13 -2.65
CA ASP A 310 -12.35 -8.14 -3.44
C ASP A 310 -10.83 -8.04 -3.24
N ALA A 311 -10.26 -6.84 -3.17
CA ALA A 311 -8.85 -6.64 -2.85
C ALA A 311 -8.45 -7.19 -1.48
N ILE A 312 -9.26 -6.96 -0.44
CA ILE A 312 -9.05 -7.53 0.90
C ILE A 312 -9.11 -9.06 0.85
N HIS A 313 -10.01 -9.61 0.04
CA HIS A 313 -10.14 -11.05 -0.14
C HIS A 313 -8.99 -11.69 -0.92
N GLU A 314 -8.48 -11.02 -1.96
CA GLU A 314 -7.25 -11.38 -2.64
C GLU A 314 -6.05 -11.36 -1.68
N TYR A 315 -5.95 -10.32 -0.84
CA TYR A 315 -4.90 -10.20 0.16
C TYR A 315 -4.92 -11.37 1.15
N ALA A 316 -6.10 -11.69 1.70
CA ALA A 316 -6.29 -12.80 2.64
C ALA A 316 -5.90 -14.16 2.04
N ARG A 317 -6.01 -14.33 0.71
CA ARG A 317 -5.61 -15.56 0.00
C ARG A 317 -4.11 -15.66 -0.31
N GLY A 318 -3.29 -14.67 0.02
CA GLY A 318 -1.87 -14.69 -0.33
C GLY A 318 -1.55 -14.11 -1.73
N ASN A 319 -2.54 -13.54 -2.43
CA ASN A 319 -2.31 -12.93 -3.74
C ASN A 319 -1.54 -11.62 -3.59
N THR A 320 -0.75 -11.24 -4.60
CA THR A 320 0.00 -9.97 -4.65
C THR A 320 -0.35 -9.12 -5.86
N THR A 321 -1.24 -9.61 -6.72
CA THR A 321 -1.70 -8.92 -7.91
C THR A 321 -3.19 -9.10 -8.06
N TYR A 322 -3.83 -8.09 -8.63
CA TYR A 322 -5.19 -8.22 -9.13
C TYR A 322 -5.27 -9.36 -10.14
N ASN A 323 -6.17 -10.32 -9.91
CA ASN A 323 -6.35 -11.45 -10.82
C ASN A 323 -7.55 -11.20 -11.73
N GLN A 324 -7.30 -10.80 -12.98
CA GLN A 324 -8.36 -10.59 -13.99
C GLN A 324 -9.21 -11.84 -14.26
N ARG A 325 -8.74 -13.05 -13.90
CA ARG A 325 -9.42 -14.32 -14.22
C ARG A 325 -10.69 -14.61 -13.41
N GLY A 326 -11.10 -13.72 -12.50
CA GLY A 326 -12.31 -13.89 -11.68
C GLY A 326 -13.60 -13.32 -12.28
N GLN A 327 -13.52 -12.47 -13.31
CA GLN A 327 -14.71 -12.03 -14.04
C GLN A 327 -14.97 -13.02 -15.17
N GLY A 328 -15.90 -13.95 -14.91
CA GLY A 328 -16.28 -14.98 -15.85
C GLY A 328 -16.58 -14.40 -17.22
N SER A 329 -16.03 -15.04 -18.24
CA SER A 329 -16.59 -15.07 -19.58
C SER A 329 -18.00 -15.66 -19.50
N GLY A 330 -18.97 -14.82 -19.15
CA GLY A 330 -20.36 -15.00 -19.52
C GLY A 330 -20.46 -14.79 -21.02
N LYS A 331 -20.39 -15.88 -21.77
CA LYS A 331 -21.10 -15.97 -23.05
C LYS A 331 -22.60 -15.93 -22.79
#